data_AF-A0A2E4HUQ3-F1
#
_entry.id   AF-A0A2E4HUQ3-F1
#
_cell.length_a   1.000
_cell.length_b   1.000
_cell.length_c   1.000
_cell.angle_alpha   90.00
_cell.angle_beta   90.00
_cell.angle_gamma   90.00
#
_symmetry.space_group_name_H-M   'P 1'
#
loop_
_entity.id
_entity.type
_entity.pdbx_description
1 polymer ?
#
loop_
_entity_poly.entity_id
_entity_poly.type
_entity_poly.pdbx_seq_one_letter_code
_entity_poly.pdbx_strand_id
1 'polypeptide(L)'
;MEITIPIAGMLLSATIVLTVAYFNYQTSKSKHNALVELSKNIDDPSQLEELIKSLEEKKEPSDPRRNGVVTFFTGMGIYIFGVVVTQDGLEGIGLLVAAIGVGIVIAGYLFPRGREKS
;
A
#
# COMPACT_ATOMS: atom_id res chain seq x y z
N MET A 1 31.60 7.02 -13.88
CA MET A 1 30.22 7.47 -14.16
C MET A 1 29.23 6.30 -14.24
N GLU A 2 29.68 5.08 -14.53
CA GLU A 2 28.87 3.85 -14.64
C GLU A 2 28.04 3.48 -13.38
N ILE A 3 28.56 3.73 -12.17
CA ILE A 3 27.90 3.30 -10.91
C ILE A 3 26.94 4.37 -10.35
N THR A 4 27.10 5.62 -10.77
CA THR A 4 26.31 6.74 -10.23
C THR A 4 24.82 6.64 -10.61
N ILE A 5 24.53 6.14 -11.81
CA ILE A 5 23.15 5.95 -12.31
C ILE A 5 22.39 4.91 -11.47
N PRO A 6 22.89 3.67 -11.26
CA PRO A 6 22.19 2.70 -10.43
C PRO A 6 22.08 3.12 -8.96
N ILE A 7 23.09 3.81 -8.40
CA ILE A 7 23.01 4.35 -7.04
C ILE A 7 21.91 5.42 -6.93
N ALA A 8 21.79 6.31 -7.91
CA ALA A 8 20.75 7.34 -7.93
C ALA A 8 19.34 6.72 -8.01
N GLY A 9 19.15 5.68 -8.83
CA GLY A 9 17.87 4.96 -8.92
C GLY A 9 17.48 4.30 -7.60
N MET A 10 18.42 3.63 -6.93
CA MET A 10 18.19 3.02 -5.61
C MET A 10 17.82 4.07 -4.56
N LEU A 11 18.56 5.19 -4.50
CA LEU A 11 18.29 6.28 -3.57
C LEU A 11 16.89 6.88 -3.76
N LEU A 12 16.49 7.17 -5.01
CA LEU A 12 15.16 7.71 -5.31
C LEU A 12 14.05 6.77 -4.86
N SER A 13 14.18 5.47 -5.14
CA SER A 13 13.17 4.48 -4.72
C SER A 13 13.05 4.40 -3.18
N ALA A 14 14.17 4.43 -2.46
CA ALA A 14 14.20 4.42 -1.00
C ALA A 14 13.58 5.68 -0.40
N THR A 15 13.85 6.86 -0.98
CA THR A 15 13.27 8.13 -0.52
C THR A 15 11.76 8.13 -0.64
N ILE A 16 11.19 7.65 -1.75
CA ILE A 16 9.72 7.61 -1.94
C ILE A 16 9.06 6.74 -0.86
N VAL A 17 9.61 5.55 -0.60
CA VAL A 17 9.08 4.64 0.44
C VAL A 17 9.15 5.28 1.82
N LEU A 18 10.28 5.90 2.15
CA LEU A 18 10.47 6.60 3.43
C LEU A 18 9.52 7.79 3.59
N THR A 19 9.27 8.57 2.54
CA THR A 19 8.34 9.71 2.58
C THR A 19 6.91 9.23 2.85
N VAL A 20 6.45 8.20 2.15
CA VAL A 20 5.11 7.63 2.37
C VAL A 20 4.98 7.06 3.78
N ALA A 21 6.01 6.35 4.27
CA ALA A 21 6.03 5.82 5.63
C ALA A 21 6.01 6.93 6.69
N TYR A 22 6.81 7.98 6.50
CA TYR A 22 6.84 9.14 7.39
C TYR A 22 5.48 9.85 7.45
N PHE A 23 4.83 10.06 6.31
CA PHE A 23 3.50 10.71 6.27
C PHE A 23 2.42 9.85 6.93
N ASN A 24 2.46 8.53 6.73
CA ASN A 24 1.58 7.59 7.42
C ASN A 24 1.81 7.61 8.95
N TYR A 25 3.07 7.66 9.40
CA TYR A 25 3.41 7.75 10.81
C TYR A 25 2.92 9.07 11.43
N GLN A 26 3.16 10.19 10.74
CA GLN A 26 2.75 11.51 11.23
C GLN A 26 1.22 11.62 11.31
N THR A 27 0.50 11.14 10.29
CA THR A 27 -0.97 11.06 10.29
C THR A 27 -1.47 10.22 11.46
N SER A 28 -0.85 9.07 11.72
CA SER A 28 -1.23 8.20 12.84
C SER A 28 -0.99 8.89 14.18
N LYS A 29 0.16 9.54 14.36
CA LYS A 29 0.49 10.25 15.60
C LYS A 29 -0.46 11.41 15.89
N SER A 30 -0.82 12.19 14.87
CA SER A 30 -1.79 13.28 15.00
C SER A 30 -3.17 12.77 15.42
N LYS A 31 -3.64 11.65 14.84
CA LYS A 31 -4.92 11.02 15.24
C LYS A 31 -4.91 10.57 16.71
N HIS A 32 -3.82 9.96 17.18
CA HIS A 32 -3.69 9.53 18.60
C HIS A 32 -3.60 10.70 19.57
N ASN A 33 -2.83 11.74 19.25
CA ASN A 33 -2.71 12.91 20.13
C ASN A 33 -4.05 13.64 20.28
N ALA A 34 -4.80 13.82 19.19
CA ALA A 34 -6.14 14.40 19.23
C ALA A 34 -7.09 13.55 20.11
N LEU A 35 -7.00 12.21 20.02
CA LEU A 35 -7.79 11.30 20.85
C LEU A 35 -7.47 11.46 22.35
N VAL A 36 -6.19 11.54 22.71
CA VAL A 36 -5.73 11.65 24.10
C VAL A 36 -6.07 13.02 24.70
N GLU A 37 -5.96 14.09 23.92
CA GLU A 37 -6.29 15.45 24.36
C GLU A 37 -7.80 15.63 24.54
N LEU A 38 -8.60 15.02 23.66
CA LEU A 38 -10.05 15.06 23.76
C LEU A 38 -10.61 14.12 24.83
N SER A 39 -9.99 12.94 25.05
CA SER A 39 -10.34 12.03 26.15
C SER A 39 -10.13 12.64 27.53
N LYS A 40 -9.30 13.67 27.66
CA LYS A 40 -9.09 14.41 28.91
C LYS A 40 -10.08 15.57 29.11
N ASN A 41 -10.79 15.97 28.05
CA ASN A 41 -11.73 17.09 28.07
C ASN A 41 -13.21 16.65 27.95
N ILE A 42 -13.49 15.40 27.59
CA ILE A 42 -14.85 14.84 27.48
C ILE A 42 -15.13 13.95 28.70
N ASP A 43 -16.15 14.31 29.49
CA ASP A 43 -16.65 13.56 30.66
C ASP A 43 -17.68 12.47 30.29
N ASP A 44 -18.19 12.43 29.05
CA ASP A 44 -19.25 11.51 28.61
C ASP A 44 -18.71 10.42 27.65
N PRO A 45 -18.72 9.13 28.03
CA PRO A 45 -18.12 8.04 27.25
C PRO A 45 -18.78 7.83 25.88
N SER A 46 -20.03 8.28 25.70
CA SER A 46 -20.78 8.13 24.46
C SER A 46 -20.23 8.95 23.29
N GLN A 47 -19.78 10.19 23.56
CA GLN A 47 -19.19 11.07 22.54
C GLN A 47 -17.77 10.64 22.17
N LEU A 48 -17.04 10.05 23.11
CA LEU A 48 -15.72 9.47 22.86
C LEU A 48 -15.82 8.31 21.87
N GLU A 49 -16.85 7.47 21.97
CA GLU A 49 -17.06 6.33 21.07
C GLU A 49 -17.40 6.76 19.64
N GLU A 50 -18.20 7.81 19.45
CA GLU A 50 -18.46 8.39 18.12
C GLU A 50 -17.20 9.04 17.49
N LEU A 51 -16.37 9.68 18.30
CA LEU A 51 -15.10 10.27 17.84
C LEU A 51 -14.05 9.21 17.49
N ILE A 52 -13.92 8.14 18.30
CA ILE A 52 -13.10 6.98 17.94
C ILE A 52 -13.56 6.42 16.61
N LYS A 53 -14.88 6.23 16.43
CA LYS A 53 -15.46 5.67 15.20
C LYS A 53 -15.32 6.56 13.97
N SER A 54 -15.25 7.89 14.14
CA SER A 54 -15.02 8.83 13.04
C SER A 54 -13.53 8.97 12.68
N LEU A 55 -12.62 8.82 13.64
CA LEU A 55 -11.16 8.81 13.41
C LEU A 55 -10.66 7.48 12.84
N GLU A 56 -11.33 6.39 13.23
CA GLU A 56 -11.20 5.04 12.70
C GLU A 56 -11.92 4.91 11.35
N GLU A 57 -11.74 5.92 10.47
CA GLU A 57 -12.14 5.89 9.06
C GLU A 57 -12.11 4.45 8.57
N LYS A 58 -13.28 3.87 8.33
CA LYS A 58 -13.41 2.55 7.72
C LYS A 58 -12.75 2.65 6.36
N LYS A 59 -11.45 2.33 6.29
CA LYS A 59 -10.79 2.06 5.03
C LYS A 59 -11.61 0.95 4.40
N GLU A 60 -12.30 1.28 3.31
CA GLU A 60 -13.03 0.28 2.55
C GLU A 60 -12.10 -0.91 2.35
N PRO A 61 -12.56 -2.14 2.60
CA PRO A 61 -11.72 -3.31 2.48
C PRO A 61 -11.21 -3.35 1.05
N SER A 62 -9.92 -3.02 0.87
CA SER A 62 -9.32 -2.99 -0.46
C SER A 62 -9.52 -4.35 -1.12
N ASP A 63 -10.31 -4.41 -2.19
CA ASP A 63 -10.64 -5.67 -2.84
C ASP A 63 -9.33 -6.29 -3.34
N PRO A 64 -8.94 -7.47 -2.82
CA PRO A 64 -7.67 -8.08 -3.20
C PRO A 64 -7.65 -8.43 -4.69
N ARG A 65 -8.81 -8.66 -5.32
CA ARG A 65 -8.93 -8.91 -6.76
C ARG A 65 -8.54 -7.66 -7.55
N ARG A 66 -9.04 -6.49 -7.14
CA ARG A 66 -8.70 -5.21 -7.75
C ARG A 66 -7.20 -4.95 -7.65
N ASN A 67 -6.62 -5.15 -6.47
CA ASN A 67 -5.20 -4.95 -6.28
C ASN A 67 -4.37 -5.96 -7.08
N GLY A 68 -4.78 -7.22 -7.16
CA GLY A 68 -4.09 -8.23 -7.96
C GLY A 68 -4.07 -7.91 -9.45
N VAL A 69 -5.20 -7.44 -10.00
CA VAL A 69 -5.28 -7.01 -11.41
C VAL A 69 -4.36 -5.82 -11.68
N VAL A 70 -4.36 -4.82 -10.80
CA VAL A 70 -3.47 -3.65 -10.92
C VAL A 70 -2.00 -4.08 -10.90
N THR A 71 -1.61 -4.96 -9.97
CA THR A 71 -0.24 -5.49 -9.88
C THR A 71 0.14 -6.29 -11.12
N PHE A 72 -0.78 -7.10 -11.67
CA PHE A 72 -0.56 -7.84 -12.90
C PHE A 72 -0.25 -6.91 -14.08
N PHE A 73 -1.09 -5.90 -14.31
CA PHE A 73 -0.88 -4.91 -15.37
C PHE A 73 0.38 -4.08 -15.16
N THR A 74 0.74 -3.79 -13.91
CA THR A 74 1.99 -3.10 -13.58
C THR A 74 3.20 -3.95 -13.99
N GLY A 75 3.21 -5.24 -13.65
CA GLY A 75 4.26 -6.17 -14.06
C GLY A 75 4.34 -6.35 -15.59
N MET A 76 3.19 -6.45 -16.26
CA MET A 76 3.13 -6.51 -17.71
C MET A 76 3.68 -5.23 -18.37
N GLY A 77 3.40 -4.06 -17.79
CA GLY A 77 3.96 -2.78 -18.24
C GLY A 77 5.48 -2.74 -18.10
N ILE A 78 6.03 -3.21 -16.98
CA ILE A 78 7.48 -3.31 -16.77
C ILE A 78 8.12 -4.30 -17.74
N TYR A 79 7.45 -5.43 -18.00
CA TYR A 79 7.92 -6.42 -18.97
C TYR A 79 8.04 -5.83 -20.38
N ILE A 80 6.97 -5.21 -20.88
CA ILE A 80 6.95 -4.57 -22.21
C ILE A 80 7.98 -3.43 -22.27
N PHE A 81 8.10 -2.64 -21.20
CA PHE A 81 9.10 -1.59 -21.10
C PHE A 81 10.54 -2.16 -21.15
N GLY A 82 10.79 -3.29 -20.48
CA GLY A 82 12.05 -4.03 -20.55
C GLY A 82 12.42 -4.42 -21.98
N VAL A 83 11.45 -4.95 -22.73
CA VAL A 83 11.63 -5.33 -24.14
C VAL A 83 11.98 -4.11 -25.02
N VAL A 84 11.30 -2.97 -24.80
CA VAL A 84 11.54 -1.75 -25.59
C VAL A 84 12.91 -1.12 -25.29
N VAL A 85 13.34 -1.15 -24.02
CA VAL A 85 14.59 -0.52 -23.58
C VAL A 85 15.81 -1.45 -23.76
N THR A 86 15.59 -2.72 -24.14
CA THR A 86 16.66 -3.73 -24.36
C THR A 86 17.59 -3.87 -23.14
N GLN A 87 17.05 -3.70 -21.94
CA GLN A 87 17.83 -3.81 -20.71
C GLN A 87 17.71 -5.22 -20.15
N ASP A 88 18.81 -5.97 -20.19
CA ASP A 88 18.88 -7.32 -19.64
C ASP A 88 18.39 -7.35 -18.19
N GLY A 89 17.44 -8.26 -17.91
CA GLY A 89 16.88 -8.49 -16.58
C GLY A 89 15.64 -7.66 -16.22
N LEU A 90 15.37 -6.54 -16.88
CA LEU A 90 14.17 -5.72 -16.58
C LEU A 90 12.88 -6.46 -16.97
N GLU A 91 12.93 -7.23 -18.05
CA GLU A 91 11.88 -8.16 -18.46
C GLU A 91 11.58 -9.20 -17.37
N GLY A 92 12.62 -9.78 -16.76
CA GLY A 92 12.47 -10.76 -15.69
C GLY A 92 11.75 -10.19 -14.46
N ILE A 93 12.08 -8.94 -14.10
CA ILE A 93 11.39 -8.22 -13.00
C ILE A 93 9.92 -8.00 -13.36
N GLY A 94 9.61 -7.62 -14.61
CA GLY A 94 8.24 -7.46 -15.08
C GLY A 94 7.42 -8.75 -14.98
N LEU A 95 7.99 -9.87 -15.44
CA LEU A 95 7.36 -11.20 -15.33
C LEU A 95 7.12 -11.62 -13.88
N LEU A 96 8.08 -11.36 -12.98
CA LEU A 96 7.93 -11.64 -11.56
C LEU A 96 6.76 -10.86 -10.95
N VAL A 97 6.68 -9.55 -11.21
CA VAL A 97 5.60 -8.69 -10.71
C VAL A 97 4.25 -9.12 -11.29
N ALA A 98 4.21 -9.50 -12.57
CA ALA A 98 3.01 -10.04 -13.18
C ALA A 98 2.55 -11.34 -12.50
N ALA A 99 3.47 -12.28 -12.25
CA ALA A 99 3.17 -13.53 -11.53
C ALA A 99 2.61 -13.28 -10.12
N ILE A 100 3.17 -12.30 -9.39
CA ILE A 100 2.64 -11.87 -8.09
C ILE A 100 1.20 -11.36 -8.24
N GLY A 101 0.92 -10.55 -9.26
CA GLY A 101 -0.43 -10.06 -9.56
C GLY A 101 -1.43 -11.20 -9.76
N VAL A 102 -1.08 -12.21 -10.58
CA VAL A 102 -1.92 -13.42 -10.77
C VAL A 102 -2.18 -14.13 -9.44
N GLY A 103 -1.15 -14.31 -8.61
CA GLY A 103 -1.29 -14.92 -7.29
C GLY A 103 -2.26 -14.17 -6.38
N ILE A 104 -2.21 -12.84 -6.38
CA ILE A 104 -3.12 -12.00 -5.58
C ILE A 104 -4.57 -12.11 -6.11
N VAL A 105 -4.78 -12.12 -7.43
CA VAL A 105 -6.12 -12.31 -8.02
C VAL A 105 -6.69 -13.66 -7.60
N ILE A 106 -5.90 -14.73 -7.76
CA ILE A 106 -6.29 -16.09 -7.39
C ILE A 106 -6.61 -16.17 -5.89
N ALA A 107 -5.77 -15.58 -5.03
CA ALA A 107 -6.00 -15.51 -3.59
C ALA A 107 -7.29 -14.74 -3.24
N GLY A 108 -7.61 -13.66 -3.98
CA GLY A 108 -8.85 -12.90 -3.81
C GLY A 108 -10.13 -13.66 -4.20
N TYR A 109 -10.01 -14.72 -5.01
CA TYR A 109 -11.10 -15.65 -5.33
C TYR A 109 -11.15 -16.87 -4.42
N LEU A 110 -10.00 -17.45 -4.04
CA LEU A 110 -9.90 -18.61 -3.15
C LEU A 110 -10.17 -18.29 -1.68
N PHE A 111 -9.76 -17.11 -1.23
CA PHE A 111 -10.02 -16.59 0.12
C PHE A 111 -10.95 -15.39 0.03
N PRO A 112 -12.23 -15.59 -0.36
CA PRO A 112 -13.20 -14.51 -0.29
C PRO A 112 -13.26 -14.02 1.16
N ARG A 113 -13.12 -12.71 1.37
CA ARG A 113 -13.15 -12.05 2.69
C ARG A 113 -14.56 -12.05 3.32
N GLY A 114 -15.18 -13.22 3.39
CA GLY A 114 -16.47 -13.47 3.99
C GLY A 114 -16.36 -14.59 5.01
N ARG A 115 -15.69 -14.35 6.14
CA ARG A 115 -15.88 -15.09 7.40
C ARG A 115 -15.59 -14.21 8.62
N GLU A 116 -16.15 -13.01 8.65
CA GLU A 116 -16.38 -12.36 9.94
C GLU A 116 -17.78 -11.74 9.96
N LYS A 117 -18.62 -12.33 10.82
CA LYS A 117 -20.01 -11.99 11.19
C LYS A 117 -21.11 -12.54 10.28
N SER A 118 -21.43 -13.82 10.49
CA SER A 118 -22.83 -14.24 10.71
C SER A 118 -22.98 -14.66 12.16
#